data_AF-A0A7W0QN72-F1
#
_entry.id   AF-A0A7W0QN72-F1
#
_cell.length_a   1.000
_cell.length_b   1.000
_cell.length_c   1.000
_cell.angle_alpha   90.00
_cell.angle_beta   90.00
_cell.angle_gamma   90.00
#
_symmetry.space_group_name_H-M   'P 1'
#
loop_
_entity.id
_entity.type
_entity.pdbx_description
1 polymer ?
#
loop_
_entity_poly.entity_id
_entity_poly.type
_entity_poly.pdbx_seq_one_letter_code
_entity_poly.pdbx_strand_id
1 'polypeptide(L)'
;ANAAQAGVAHLVTFKLQDALTTDLTEATVVTLYLLSASNLKLRPILTRQLKSGARIVSHAFSMGDWQPDTVDTFTDSTANTRTLYLWKTDGKVRP
;
A
#
# COMPACT_ATOMS: atom_id res chain seq x y z
N ALA A 1 3.45 -22.45 1.79
CA ALA A 1 3.45 -23.31 0.59
C ALA A 1 3.84 -22.54 -0.68
N ASN A 2 3.07 -21.52 -1.10
CA ASN A 2 3.24 -20.85 -2.39
C ASN A 2 4.65 -20.26 -2.64
N ALA A 3 5.24 -19.53 -1.68
CA ALA A 3 6.57 -18.95 -1.86
C ALA A 3 7.69 -20.00 -2.01
N ALA A 4 7.57 -21.13 -1.31
CA ALA A 4 8.50 -22.26 -1.45
C ALA A 4 8.33 -22.95 -2.81
N GLN A 5 7.08 -23.20 -3.22
CA GLN A 5 6.77 -23.79 -4.52
C GLN A 5 7.25 -22.90 -5.69
N ALA A 6 7.18 -21.59 -5.53
CA ALA A 6 7.69 -20.62 -6.50
C ALA A 6 9.22 -20.38 -6.42
N GLY A 7 9.92 -20.99 -5.45
CA GLY A 7 11.38 -20.86 -5.29
C GLY A 7 11.87 -19.50 -4.76
N VAL A 8 10.97 -18.64 -4.26
CA VAL A 8 11.29 -17.26 -3.85
C VAL A 8 11.32 -17.05 -2.34
N ALA A 9 11.25 -18.13 -1.54
CA ALA A 9 11.21 -18.04 -0.09
C ALA A 9 12.40 -17.27 0.54
N HIS A 10 13.54 -17.16 -0.17
CA HIS A 10 14.71 -16.39 0.27
C HIS A 10 14.57 -14.86 0.08
N LEU A 11 13.57 -14.40 -0.67
CA LEU A 11 13.29 -12.98 -0.92
C LEU A 11 12.12 -12.45 -0.10
N VAL A 12 11.33 -13.32 0.51
CA VAL A 12 10.06 -12.96 1.14
C VAL A 12 9.97 -13.44 2.57
N THR A 13 9.42 -12.58 3.43
CA THR A 13 9.12 -12.90 4.83
C THR A 13 7.63 -12.66 5.05
N PHE A 14 6.95 -13.64 5.66
CA PHE A 14 5.57 -13.50 6.08
C PHE A 14 5.53 -13.29 7.60
N LYS A 15 4.82 -12.24 8.04
CA LYS A 15 4.67 -11.92 9.45
C LYS A 15 3.19 -11.96 9.83
N LEU A 16 2.86 -12.72 10.87
CA LEU A 16 1.52 -12.70 11.46
C LEU A 16 1.44 -11.54 12.46
N GLN A 17 0.87 -10.42 12.04
CA GLN A 17 0.84 -9.19 12.82
C GLN A 17 -0.43 -8.37 12.50
N ASP A 18 -0.71 -7.39 13.36
CA ASP A 18 -1.65 -6.32 13.04
C ASP A 18 -0.94 -5.25 12.18
N ALA A 19 -1.51 -4.94 11.02
CA ALA A 19 -0.98 -3.91 10.13
C ALA A 19 -0.94 -2.53 10.78
N LEU A 20 -1.80 -2.25 11.78
CA LEU A 20 -1.83 -0.98 12.48
C LEU A 20 -0.64 -0.78 13.44
N THR A 21 0.06 -1.85 13.80
CA THR A 21 1.20 -1.83 14.73
C THR A 21 2.51 -2.30 14.11
N THR A 22 2.48 -2.68 12.84
CA THR A 22 3.65 -3.16 12.10
C THR A 22 4.64 -2.01 11.85
N ASP A 23 5.94 -2.30 11.99
CA ASP A 23 7.01 -1.39 11.61
C ASP A 23 7.24 -1.42 10.09
N LEU A 24 7.06 -0.25 9.47
CA LEU A 24 7.14 0.01 8.04
C LEU A 24 8.31 0.95 7.68
N THR A 25 9.18 1.30 8.63
CA THR A 25 10.24 2.31 8.44
C THR A 25 11.24 1.96 7.32
N GLU A 26 11.45 0.68 7.06
CA GLU A 26 12.32 0.18 5.99
C GLU A 26 11.63 0.02 4.63
N ALA A 27 10.30 0.17 4.57
CA ALA A 27 9.56 0.01 3.32
C ALA A 27 9.80 1.20 2.38
N THR A 28 10.18 0.90 1.13
CA THR A 28 10.31 1.88 0.05
C THR A 28 9.09 1.90 -0.89
N VAL A 29 8.28 0.84 -0.83
CA VAL A 29 6.98 0.70 -1.50
C VAL A 29 6.03 -0.05 -0.56
N VAL A 30 4.79 0.41 -0.43
CA VAL A 30 3.70 -0.29 0.24
C VAL A 30 2.57 -0.51 -0.76
N THR A 31 2.07 -1.74 -0.84
CA THR A 31 0.93 -2.11 -1.70
C THR A 31 -0.28 -2.46 -0.84
N LEU A 32 -1.44 -1.89 -1.14
CA LEU A 32 -2.67 -2.06 -0.39
C LEU A 32 -3.78 -2.57 -1.29
N TYR A 33 -4.55 -3.52 -0.78
CA TYR A 33 -5.87 -3.84 -1.31
C TYR A 33 -6.82 -4.07 -0.14
N LEU A 34 -7.35 -2.97 0.39
CA LEU A 34 -8.19 -2.89 1.58
C LEU A 34 -9.36 -1.95 1.31
N LEU A 35 -10.35 -1.89 2.21
CA LEU A 35 -11.45 -0.94 2.13
C LEU A 35 -11.01 0.49 2.53
N SER A 36 -11.74 1.51 2.06
CA SER A 36 -11.45 2.92 2.35
C SER A 36 -11.32 3.22 3.85
N ALA A 37 -12.18 2.64 4.69
CA ALA A 37 -12.12 2.84 6.14
C ALA A 37 -10.82 2.29 6.76
N SER A 38 -10.29 1.19 6.24
CA SER A 38 -9.00 0.62 6.67
C SER A 38 -7.83 1.46 6.18
N ASN A 39 -7.88 1.95 4.94
CA ASN A 39 -6.88 2.86 4.40
C ASN A 39 -6.77 4.15 5.23
N LEU A 40 -7.91 4.71 5.64
CA LEU A 40 -7.93 5.91 6.51
C LEU A 40 -7.28 5.64 7.87
N LYS A 41 -7.49 4.47 8.47
CA LYS A 41 -6.81 4.09 9.72
C LYS A 41 -5.29 3.90 9.55
N LEU A 42 -4.85 3.41 8.39
CA LEU A 42 -3.43 3.20 8.09
C LEU A 42 -2.69 4.48 7.68
N ARG A 43 -3.40 5.46 7.09
CA ARG A 43 -2.82 6.73 6.62
C ARG A 43 -1.89 7.42 7.64
N PRO A 44 -2.26 7.62 8.93
CA PRO A 44 -1.36 8.24 9.90
C PRO A 44 -0.13 7.40 10.23
N ILE A 45 -0.21 6.08 10.11
CA ILE A 45 0.93 5.18 10.34
C ILE A 45 1.88 5.24 9.14
N LEU A 46 1.34 5.12 7.92
CA LEU A 46 2.11 5.17 6.68
C LEU A 46 2.85 6.50 6.54
N THR A 47 2.15 7.62 6.71
CA THR A 47 2.74 8.96 6.55
C THR A 47 3.74 9.33 7.65
N ARG A 48 3.67 8.67 8.81
CA ARG A 48 4.63 8.86 9.92
C ARG A 48 5.87 8.00 9.78
N GLN A 49 5.74 6.75 9.34
CA GLN A 49 6.85 5.80 9.35
C GLN A 49 7.63 5.76 8.03
N LEU A 50 6.97 5.99 6.89
CA LEU A 50 7.62 5.90 5.59
C LEU A 50 8.54 7.09 5.36
N LYS A 51 9.75 6.81 4.88
CA LYS A 51 10.74 7.82 4.47
C LYS A 51 10.18 8.65 3.31
N SER A 52 10.58 9.92 3.20
CA SER A 52 10.19 10.78 2.06
C SER A 52 10.60 10.14 0.73
N GLY A 53 9.71 10.17 -0.26
CA GLY A 53 9.87 9.51 -1.56
C GLY A 53 9.44 8.04 -1.62
N ALA A 54 9.11 7.40 -0.49
CA ALA A 54 8.48 6.09 -0.50
C ALA A 54 7.13 6.14 -1.24
N ARG A 55 6.74 5.01 -1.86
CA ARG A 55 5.51 4.94 -2.67
C ARG A 55 4.46 4.11 -1.97
N ILE A 56 3.20 4.54 -2.06
CA ILE A 56 2.05 3.77 -1.62
C ILE A 56 1.16 3.56 -2.83
N VAL A 57 0.86 2.30 -3.15
CA VAL A 57 -0.05 1.94 -4.23
C VAL A 57 -1.26 1.25 -3.63
N SER A 58 -2.46 1.79 -3.84
CA SER A 58 -3.71 1.21 -3.36
C SER A 58 -4.60 0.80 -4.53
N HIS A 59 -5.12 -0.42 -4.47
CA HIS A 59 -6.07 -0.93 -5.44
C HIS A 59 -7.52 -0.63 -5.03
N ALA A 60 -8.29 -0.10 -5.96
CA ALA A 60 -9.73 0.23 -5.91
C ALA A 60 -10.15 1.32 -4.90
N PHE A 61 -9.47 1.48 -3.77
CA PHE A 61 -9.88 2.38 -2.69
C PHE A 61 -8.85 3.48 -2.43
N SER A 62 -9.30 4.73 -2.35
CA SER A 62 -8.46 5.89 -2.06
C SER A 62 -8.18 6.06 -0.55
N MET A 63 -7.51 7.16 -0.17
CA MET A 63 -7.23 7.54 1.22
C MET A 63 -8.02 8.80 1.65
N GLY A 64 -9.28 8.89 1.23
CA GLY A 64 -10.17 10.01 1.57
C GLY A 64 -9.77 11.31 0.89
N ASP A 65 -9.56 12.36 1.68
CA ASP A 65 -9.17 13.70 1.23
C ASP A 65 -7.70 13.82 0.81
N TRP A 66 -6.87 12.80 1.10
CA TRP A 66 -5.50 12.79 0.63
C TRP A 66 -5.42 12.45 -0.86
N GLN A 67 -5.27 13.49 -1.68
CA GLN A 67 -5.18 13.37 -3.13
C GLN A 67 -3.96 12.53 -3.56
N PRO A 68 -4.15 11.56 -4.47
CA PRO A 68 -3.07 10.77 -5.06
C PRO A 68 -2.25 11.61 -6.05
N ASP A 69 -0.98 11.26 -6.20
CA ASP A 69 -0.12 11.80 -7.27
C ASP A 69 -0.53 11.27 -8.65
N THR A 70 -1.06 10.05 -8.70
CA THR A 70 -1.50 9.43 -9.95
C THR A 70 -2.69 8.51 -9.70
N VAL A 71 -3.65 8.56 -10.60
CA VAL A 71 -4.76 7.61 -10.68
C VAL A 71 -4.65 6.93 -12.04
N ASP A 72 -4.53 5.62 -12.04
CA ASP A 72 -4.51 4.81 -13.25
C ASP A 72 -5.74 3.93 -13.29
N THR A 73 -6.39 3.83 -14.45
CA THR A 73 -7.57 3.00 -14.66
C THR A 73 -7.37 2.14 -15.89
N PHE A 74 -7.49 0.83 -15.72
CA PHE A 74 -7.26 -0.13 -16.79
C PHE A 74 -8.27 -1.28 -16.73
N THR A 75 -8.46 -1.96 -17.85
CA THR A 75 -9.26 -3.18 -17.94
C THR A 75 -8.36 -4.39 -17.69
N ASP A 76 -8.72 -5.24 -16.72
CA ASP A 76 -7.96 -6.44 -16.40
C ASP A 76 -8.24 -7.61 -17.37
N SER A 77 -7.56 -8.74 -17.15
CA SER A 77 -7.73 -9.96 -17.97
C SER A 77 -9.13 -10.59 -17.90
N THR A 78 -9.97 -10.14 -16.96
CA THR A 78 -11.35 -10.58 -16.77
C THR A 78 -12.36 -9.55 -17.29
N ALA A 79 -11.90 -8.58 -18.09
CA ALA A 79 -12.69 -7.47 -18.63
C ALA A 79 -13.30 -6.54 -17.56
N ASN A 80 -12.78 -6.57 -16.32
CA ASN A 80 -13.20 -5.67 -15.26
C ASN A 80 -12.35 -4.40 -15.24
N THR A 81 -12.98 -3.25 -15.07
CA THR A 81 -12.27 -1.99 -14.83
C THR A 81 -11.66 -1.99 -13.42
N ARG A 82 -10.37 -1.72 -13.34
CA ARG A 82 -9.60 -1.58 -12.09
C ARG A 82 -9.03 -0.18 -12.00
N THR A 83 -8.91 0.32 -10.78
CA THR A 83 -8.29 1.62 -10.49
C THR A 83 -7.16 1.44 -9.50
N LEU A 84 -6.00 2.04 -9.79
CA LEU A 84 -4.87 2.14 -8.89
C LEU A 84 -4.65 3.61 -8.51
N TYR A 85 -4.37 3.81 -7.24
CA TYR A 85 -4.01 5.11 -6.69
C TYR A 85 -2.56 5.06 -6.21
N LEU A 86 -1.75 6.03 -6.60
CA LEU A 86 -0.36 6.16 -6.19
C LEU A 86 -0.17 7.44 -5.37
N TRP A 87 0.53 7.31 -4.24
CA TRP A 87 1.08 8.42 -3.48
C TRP A 87 2.59 8.27 -3.35
N LYS A 88 3.31 9.39 -3.37
CA LYS A 88 4.70 9.53 -2.93
C LYS A 88 4.70 10.32 -1.62
N THR A 89 5.31 9.75 -0.60
CA THR A 89 5.38 10.39 0.72
C THR A 89 6.26 11.63 0.67
N ASP A 90 5.85 12.68 1.38
CA ASP A 90 6.53 13.98 1.44
C ASP A 90 7.08 14.31 2.83
N GLY A 91 7.03 13.34 3.76
CA GLY A 91 7.40 13.50 5.16
C GLY A 91 6.36 14.22 6.02
N LYS A 92 5.20 14.64 5.47
CA LYS A 92 4.12 15.23 6.27
C LYS A 92 3.20 14.14 6.81
N VAL A 93 3.02 14.13 8.12
CA VAL A 93 2.05 13.24 8.78
C VAL A 93 0.63 13.69 8.45
N ARG A 94 -0.23 12.75 8.09
CA ARG A 94 -1.65 12.98 7.79
C ARG A 94 -2.51 12.15 8.73
N PRO A 95 -3.43 12.75 9.50
CA PRO A 95 -4.26 12.04 10.47
C PRO A 95 -5.22 11.03 9.82
#